data_AF-A0A9N9KIW3-F1
#
_entry.id   AF-A0A9N9KIW3-F1
#
_cell.length_a   1.000
_cell.length_b   1.000
_cell.length_c   1.000
_cell.angle_alpha   90.00
_cell.angle_beta   90.00
_cell.angle_gamma   90.00
#
_symmetry.space_group_name_H-M   'P 1'
#
loop_
_entity.id
_entity.type
_entity.pdbx_description
1 polymer ?
#
loop_
_entity_poly.entity_id
_entity_poly.type
_entity_poly.pdbx_seq_one_letter_code
_entity_poly.pdbx_strand_id
1 'polypeptide(L)'
;YLMIKNKLEIKKIEVGDYFQISTITYQEKKNNIIQQSFSYFIENEKFYPYKLCYTLPPKKYSIPNNYSVKTTWGRAINRQTVQYKIKYKDRKPEFQILYSASFKFEVKSNISASRAATDYEKA
;
A
#
# COMPACT_ATOMS: atom_id res chain seq x y z
N TYR A 1 38.54 -9.05 26.19
CA TYR A 1 37.34 -8.27 25.77
C TYR A 1 36.74 -8.94 24.55
N LEU A 2 35.69 -9.75 24.73
CA LEU A 2 34.99 -10.44 23.62
C LEU A 2 33.77 -9.61 23.22
N MET A 3 33.81 -9.05 22.00
CA MET A 3 32.67 -8.35 21.41
C MET A 3 31.61 -9.37 20.98
N ILE A 4 30.55 -9.53 21.78
CA ILE A 4 29.35 -10.26 21.37
C ILE A 4 28.60 -9.38 20.36
N LYS A 5 28.90 -9.54 19.07
CA LYS A 5 28.03 -9.05 18.00
C LYS A 5 26.77 -9.92 17.99
N ASN A 6 25.80 -9.58 18.82
CA ASN A 6 24.45 -10.14 18.76
C ASN A 6 23.86 -9.80 17.38
N LYS A 7 23.85 -10.80 16.49
CA LYS A 7 23.21 -10.71 15.18
C LYS A 7 21.70 -10.66 15.41
N LEU A 8 21.13 -9.48 15.28
CA LEU A 8 19.70 -9.24 15.44
C LEU A 8 18.94 -9.99 14.35
N GLU A 9 18.13 -10.98 14.74
CA GLU A 9 17.32 -11.76 13.82
C GLU A 9 16.05 -10.98 13.49
N ILE A 10 15.93 -10.50 12.25
CA ILE A 10 14.76 -9.78 11.74
C ILE A 10 13.88 -10.81 11.03
N LYS A 11 12.66 -11.04 11.54
CA LYS A 11 11.68 -11.95 10.93
C LYS A 11 10.56 -11.13 10.30
N LYS A 12 10.28 -11.41 9.03
CA LYS A 12 9.16 -10.87 8.26
C LYS A 12 8.05 -11.92 8.23
N ILE A 13 6.88 -11.58 8.75
CA ILE A 13 5.73 -12.49 8.77
C ILE A 13 4.61 -11.85 7.95
N GLU A 14 4.18 -12.55 6.92
CA GLU A 14 2.98 -12.23 6.14
C GLU A 14 1.84 -13.13 6.63
N VAL A 15 0.75 -12.52 7.08
CA VAL A 15 -0.46 -13.23 7.50
C VAL A 15 -1.59 -12.78 6.58
N GLY A 16 -1.97 -13.65 5.65
CA GLY A 16 -3.00 -13.38 4.64
C GLY A 16 -2.96 -14.41 3.51
N ASP A 17 -4.10 -14.96 3.13
CA ASP A 17 -4.25 -15.68 1.86
C ASP A 17 -4.88 -14.70 0.86
N TYR A 18 -4.16 -14.44 -0.24
CA TYR A 18 -4.55 -13.50 -1.30
C TYR A 18 -5.94 -13.78 -1.88
N PHE A 19 -6.46 -15.00 -1.76
CA PHE A 19 -7.75 -15.41 -2.30
C PHE A 19 -8.92 -15.36 -1.31
N GLN A 20 -8.68 -15.28 -0.01
CA GLN A 20 -9.75 -15.41 1.01
C GLN A 20 -9.75 -14.31 2.06
N ILE A 21 -8.63 -13.61 2.25
CA ILE A 21 -8.49 -12.62 3.33
C ILE A 21 -8.29 -11.24 2.69
N SER A 22 -9.30 -10.37 2.83
CA SER A 22 -9.21 -8.97 2.38
C SER A 22 -8.17 -8.16 3.15
N THR A 23 -7.67 -8.68 4.28
CA THR A 23 -6.67 -8.01 5.12
C THR A 23 -5.35 -8.79 5.14
N ILE A 24 -4.29 -8.19 4.62
CA ILE A 24 -2.93 -8.71 4.72
C ILE A 24 -2.21 -7.91 5.79
N THR A 25 -1.73 -8.58 6.84
CA THR A 25 -0.93 -7.92 7.88
C THR A 25 0.51 -8.38 7.82
N TYR A 26 1.40 -7.41 7.74
CA TYR A 26 2.83 -7.60 7.87
C TYR A 26 3.27 -7.18 9.26
N GLN A 27 4.15 -7.98 9.86
CA GLN A 27 4.80 -7.65 11.12
C GLN A 27 6.29 -7.89 11.00
N GLU A 28 7.07 -6.89 11.40
CA GLU A 28 8.50 -7.03 11.62
C GLU A 28 8.76 -7.23 13.11
N LYS A 29 9.39 -8.36 13.41
CA LYS A 29 9.76 -8.74 14.78
C LYS A 29 11.27 -8.70 14.94
N LYS A 30 11.71 -8.16 16.08
CA LYS A 30 13.10 -8.18 16.54
C LYS A 30 13.08 -8.79 17.95
N ASN A 31 13.79 -9.91 18.15
CA ASN A 31 13.79 -10.65 19.42
C ASN A 31 12.37 -10.97 19.95
N ASN A 32 11.47 -11.42 19.07
CA ASN A 32 10.04 -11.68 19.37
C ASN A 32 9.18 -10.47 19.77
N ILE A 33 9.73 -9.25 19.76
CA ILE A 33 8.98 -8.00 19.98
C ILE A 33 8.60 -7.41 18.61
N ILE A 34 7.32 -7.06 18.42
CA ILE A 34 6.83 -6.38 17.21
C ILE A 34 7.37 -4.96 17.22
N GLN A 35 8.24 -4.62 16.26
CA GLN A 35 8.75 -3.24 16.12
C GLN A 35 7.84 -2.38 15.26
N GLN A 36 7.33 -2.97 14.18
CA GLN A 36 6.45 -2.31 13.24
C GLN A 36 5.48 -3.31 12.64
N SER A 37 4.27 -2.84 12.37
CA SER A 37 3.25 -3.61 11.68
C SER A 37 2.48 -2.70 10.74
N PHE A 38 2.19 -3.19 9.55
CA PHE A 38 1.31 -2.52 8.60
C PHE A 38 0.28 -3.52 8.09
N SER A 39 -0.94 -3.03 7.88
CA SER A 39 -2.04 -3.83 7.37
C SER A 39 -2.53 -3.21 6.07
N TYR A 40 -2.73 -4.04 5.06
CA TYR A 40 -3.42 -3.70 3.83
C TYR A 40 -4.81 -4.32 3.88
N PHE A 41 -5.84 -3.53 3.63
CA PHE A 41 -7.21 -3.96 3.48
C PHE A 41 -7.67 -3.68 2.06
N ILE A 42 -7.88 -4.74 1.27
CA ILE A 42 -8.41 -4.67 -0.08
C ILE A 42 -9.92 -4.47 0.03
N GLU A 43 -10.40 -3.28 -0.30
CA GLU A 43 -11.82 -2.93 -0.20
C GLU A 43 -12.60 -3.30 -1.46
N ASN A 44 -11.97 -3.18 -2.63
CA ASN A 44 -12.60 -3.54 -3.90
C ASN A 44 -11.70 -4.45 -4.71
N GLU A 45 -12.31 -5.49 -5.29
CA GLU A 45 -11.63 -6.42 -6.16
C GLU A 45 -11.25 -5.75 -7.48
N LYS A 46 -10.03 -6.04 -7.93
CA LYS A 46 -9.49 -5.55 -9.20
C LYS A 46 -10.21 -6.21 -10.37
N PHE A 47 -10.56 -5.44 -11.39
CA PHE A 47 -10.87 -5.99 -12.71
C PHE A 47 -9.95 -5.39 -13.78
N TYR A 48 -9.59 -6.19 -14.77
CA TYR A 48 -8.72 -5.75 -15.86
C TYR A 48 -9.57 -5.36 -17.07
N PRO A 49 -9.55 -4.08 -17.50
CA PRO A 49 -10.34 -3.64 -18.64
C PRO A 49 -9.78 -4.23 -19.95
N TYR A 50 -10.64 -4.39 -20.97
CA TYR A 50 -10.25 -4.93 -22.28
C TYR A 50 -9.10 -4.16 -22.94
N LYS A 51 -9.00 -2.85 -22.70
CA LYS A 51 -7.86 -2.02 -23.12
C LYS A 51 -6.97 -1.74 -21.91
N LEU A 52 -5.84 -2.45 -21.82
CA LEU A 52 -4.94 -2.44 -20.67
C LEU A 52 -3.95 -1.28 -20.73
N CYS A 53 -3.84 -0.53 -19.63
CA CYS A 53 -2.67 0.30 -19.35
C CYS A 53 -1.65 -0.51 -18.54
N TYR A 54 -0.36 -0.20 -18.72
CA TYR A 54 0.74 -0.95 -18.11
C TYR A 54 1.64 -0.02 -17.30
N THR A 55 2.27 -0.58 -16.27
CA THR A 55 3.36 0.09 -15.55
C THR A 55 4.56 0.32 -16.47
N LEU A 56 5.40 1.30 -16.12
CA LEU A 56 6.61 1.62 -16.85
C LEU A 56 7.64 0.48 -16.79
N PRO A 57 8.56 0.38 -17.78
CA PRO A 57 9.67 -0.58 -17.75
C PRO A 57 10.54 -0.46 -16.49
N PRO A 58 11.27 -1.51 -16.08
CA PRO A 58 11.59 -2.73 -16.84
C PRO A 58 10.52 -3.82 -16.76
N LYS A 59 9.70 -3.82 -15.71
CA LYS A 59 8.62 -4.79 -15.50
C LYS A 59 7.28 -4.14 -15.85
N LYS A 60 6.63 -4.65 -16.90
CA LYS A 60 5.31 -4.18 -17.35
C LYS A 60 4.22 -5.04 -16.72
N TYR A 61 3.47 -4.45 -15.80
CA TYR A 61 2.32 -5.06 -15.15
C TYR A 61 1.04 -4.37 -15.61
N SER A 62 -0.01 -5.14 -15.85
CA SER A 62 -1.34 -4.61 -16.15
C SER A 62 -1.87 -3.83 -14.96
N ILE A 63 -2.39 -2.63 -15.20
CA ILE A 63 -2.96 -1.77 -14.17
C ILE A 63 -4.44 -2.14 -13.98
N PRO A 64 -4.86 -2.56 -12.78
CA PRO A 64 -6.26 -2.91 -12.53
C PRO A 64 -7.15 -1.66 -12.48
N ASN A 65 -8.43 -1.83 -12.84
CA ASN A 65 -9.47 -0.83 -12.64
C ASN A 65 -10.28 -1.12 -11.37
N ASN A 66 -10.84 -0.06 -10.81
CA ASN A 66 -11.66 -0.03 -9.60
C ASN A 66 -11.01 -0.70 -8.38
N TYR A 67 -9.68 -0.69 -8.33
CA TYR A 67 -8.92 -1.28 -7.24
C TYR A 67 -8.84 -0.29 -6.07
N SER A 68 -9.21 -0.72 -4.88
CA SER A 68 -9.22 0.10 -3.66
C SER A 68 -8.51 -0.64 -2.53
N VAL A 69 -7.52 -0.01 -1.92
CA VAL A 69 -6.76 -0.56 -0.80
C VAL A 69 -6.65 0.47 0.29
N LYS A 70 -6.97 0.10 1.53
CA LYS A 70 -6.64 0.88 2.72
C LYS A 70 -5.35 0.34 3.29
N THR A 71 -4.39 1.20 3.59
CA THR A 71 -3.22 0.83 4.38
C THR A 71 -3.21 1.65 5.64
N THR A 72 -2.56 1.12 6.66
CA THR A 72 -2.31 1.88 7.88
C THR A 72 -0.83 2.17 8.05
N TRP A 73 -0.52 3.43 8.31
CA TRP A 73 0.85 3.91 8.52
C TRP A 73 0.99 4.57 9.89
N GLY A 74 2.20 4.54 10.47
CA GLY A 74 2.48 5.11 11.78
C GLY A 74 2.47 4.08 12.93
N ARG A 75 2.81 4.56 14.13
CA ARG A 75 3.00 3.71 15.31
C ARG A 75 1.82 3.84 16.27
N ALA A 76 1.28 2.70 16.71
CA ALA A 76 0.29 2.58 17.78
C ALA A 76 -0.79 3.69 17.77
N ILE A 77 -0.70 4.64 18.71
CA ILE A 77 -1.67 5.72 18.93
C ILE A 77 -1.75 6.71 17.75
N ASN A 78 -0.67 6.87 16.99
CA ASN A 78 -0.61 7.76 15.83
C ASN A 78 -0.80 7.00 14.50
N ARG A 79 -1.39 5.81 14.55
CA ARG A 79 -1.67 5.01 13.35
C ARG A 79 -2.75 5.72 12.52
N GLN A 80 -2.35 6.20 11.35
CA GLN A 80 -3.23 6.79 10.37
C GLN A 80 -3.64 5.74 9.34
N THR A 81 -4.85 5.88 8.80
CA THR A 81 -5.32 5.05 7.69
C THR A 81 -5.34 5.91 6.43
N VAL A 82 -4.70 5.42 5.39
CA VAL A 82 -4.66 6.04 4.07
C VAL A 82 -5.30 5.08 3.08
N GLN A 83 -6.10 5.60 2.16
CA GLN A 83 -6.78 4.81 1.16
C GLN A 83 -6.25 5.14 -0.23
N TYR A 84 -5.83 4.12 -0.96
CA TYR A 84 -5.41 4.19 -2.34
C TYR A 84 -6.54 3.68 -3.24
N LYS A 85 -6.85 4.41 -4.30
CA LYS A 85 -7.81 3.99 -5.32
C LYS A 85 -7.19 4.13 -6.70
N ILE A 86 -7.50 3.17 -7.56
CA ILE A 86 -7.19 3.24 -8.99
C ILE A 86 -8.52 3.22 -9.73
N LYS A 87 -8.81 4.28 -10.47
CA LYS A 87 -10.00 4.40 -11.30
C LYS A 87 -9.59 4.75 -12.71
N TYR A 88 -10.21 4.12 -13.70
CA TYR A 88 -10.00 4.51 -15.09
C TYR A 88 -10.95 5.65 -15.46
N LYS A 89 -10.39 6.75 -15.94
CA LYS A 89 -11.12 7.87 -16.55
C LYS A 89 -10.62 8.04 -17.98
N ASP A 90 -11.53 8.10 -18.95
CA ASP A 90 -11.20 8.25 -20.38
C ASP A 90 -10.13 7.25 -20.88
N ARG A 91 -10.26 5.98 -20.45
CA ARG A 91 -9.33 4.87 -20.79
C ARG A 91 -7.91 5.03 -20.24
N LYS A 92 -7.68 5.94 -19.28
CA LYS A 92 -6.41 6.10 -18.57
C LYS A 92 -6.60 5.86 -17.07
N PRO A 93 -5.65 5.22 -16.38
CA PRO A 93 -5.71 5.07 -14.94
C PRO A 93 -5.45 6.41 -14.26
N GLU A 94 -6.30 6.74 -13.31
CA GLU A 94 -6.16 7.81 -12.35
C GLU A 94 -5.88 7.19 -10.98
N PHE A 95 -4.76 7.58 -10.39
CA PHE A 95 -4.30 7.15 -9.08
C PHE A 95 -4.75 8.18 -8.05
N GLN A 96 -5.48 7.73 -7.03
CA GLN A 96 -6.05 8.59 -6.01
C GLN A 96 -5.57 8.14 -4.63
N ILE A 97 -5.21 9.10 -3.78
CA ILE A 97 -4.82 8.89 -2.38
C ILE A 97 -5.78 9.72 -1.53
N LEU A 98 -6.61 9.04 -0.73
CA LEU A 98 -7.49 9.67 0.24
C LEU A 98 -6.89 9.52 1.63
N TYR A 99 -6.82 10.61 2.37
CA TYR A 99 -6.20 10.66 3.70
C TYR A 99 -7.00 11.57 4.65
N SER A 100 -6.65 11.54 5.95
CA SER A 100 -7.41 11.99 7.14
C SER A 100 -8.34 10.94 7.76
N ALA A 101 -8.72 11.18 9.02
CA ALA A 101 -9.63 10.34 9.80
C ALA A 101 -10.99 10.09 9.13
N SER A 102 -11.40 10.96 8.19
CA SER A 102 -12.65 10.82 7.43
C SER A 102 -12.44 10.80 5.91
N PHE A 103 -11.21 10.56 5.43
CA PHE A 103 -10.88 10.54 4.00
C PHE A 103 -11.31 11.80 3.23
N LYS A 104 -11.30 12.95 3.89
CA LYS A 104 -11.75 14.24 3.32
C LYS A 104 -10.78 14.82 2.30
N PHE A 105 -9.48 14.57 2.48
CA PHE A 105 -8.46 15.07 1.57
C PHE A 105 -8.13 14.02 0.53
N GLU A 106 -7.88 14.47 -0.69
CA GLU A 106 -7.64 13.62 -1.83
C GLU A 106 -6.55 14.21 -2.73
N VAL A 107 -5.55 13.40 -3.05
CA VAL A 107 -4.53 13.69 -4.07
C VAL A 107 -4.77 12.79 -5.26
N LYS A 108 -4.72 13.34 -6.47
CA LYS A 108 -4.93 12.60 -7.72
C LYS A 108 -3.75 12.78 -8.67
N SER A 109 -3.39 11.72 -9.37
CA SER A 109 -2.48 11.80 -10.50
C SER A 109 -2.95 10.90 -11.64
N ASN A 110 -2.92 11.42 -12.85
CA ASN A 110 -3.13 10.67 -14.09
C ASN A 110 -1.80 10.22 -14.75
N ILE A 111 -0.66 10.50 -14.10
CA ILE A 111 0.67 10.19 -14.62
C ILE A 111 1.16 8.85 -14.07
N SER A 112 1.25 8.73 -12.74
CA SER A 112 1.72 7.51 -12.09
C SER A 112 1.32 7.49 -10.61
N ALA A 113 1.31 6.30 -10.02
CA ALA A 113 1.14 6.13 -8.58
C ALA A 113 2.24 6.84 -7.78
N SER A 114 3.48 6.80 -8.26
CA SER A 114 4.61 7.50 -7.62
C SER A 114 4.40 9.01 -7.59
N ARG A 115 3.85 9.59 -8.66
CA ARG A 115 3.57 11.02 -8.69
C ARG A 115 2.50 11.40 -7.67
N ALA A 116 1.41 10.64 -7.58
CA ALA A 116 0.40 10.84 -6.55
C ALA A 116 0.99 10.74 -5.14
N ALA A 117 1.89 9.78 -4.91
CA ALA A 117 2.56 9.62 -3.61
C ALA A 117 3.46 10.82 -3.27
N THR A 118 4.25 11.31 -4.21
CA THR A 118 5.07 12.53 -4.01
C THR A 118 4.21 13.76 -3.75
N ASP A 119 3.07 13.89 -4.43
CA ASP A 119 2.16 15.01 -4.20
C ASP A 119 1.47 14.89 -2.82
N TYR A 120 1.20 13.66 -2.34
CA TYR A 120 0.72 13.40 -0.97
C TYR A 120 1.77 13.70 0.10
N GLU A 121 3.06 13.37 -0.11
CA GLU A 121 4.13 13.70 0.85
C GLU A 121 4.35 15.21 1.03
N LYS A 122 3.92 16.01 0.04
CA LYS A 122 4.02 17.48 0.08
C LYS A 122 2.76 18.16 0.62
N ALA A 123 1.66 17.42 0.79
CA ALA A 123 0.36 17.94 1.17
C ALA A 123 0.16 17.98 2.68
#